data_AF-A0A7W5Q2J3-F1
#
_entry.id   AF-A0A7W5Q2J3-F1
#
_cell.length_a   1.000
_cell.length_b   1.000
_cell.length_c   1.000
_cell.angle_alpha   90.00
_cell.angle_beta   90.00
_cell.angle_gamma   90.00
#
_symmetry.space_group_name_H-M   'P 1'
#
loop_
_entity.id
_entity.type
_entity.pdbx_description
1 polymer ?
#
loop_
_entity_poly.entity_id
_entity_poly.type
_entity_poly.pdbx_seq_one_letter_code
_entity_poly.pdbx_strand_id
1 'polypeptide(L)'
;MSNRQQRRASLAFERRGLKGDWGLWRITDLPDGIPGGNGWCRQVKRAQANNLYVVLIRPFVDEQGNEVIHLAIRTASNLEPPWRDMQRIKNEICGEESTAVQVMPPAAELVDEADMYHMWVLSDRLPFTLAYRRAA
;
A
#
# COMPACT_ATOMS: atom_id res chain seq x y z
N MET A 1 27.65 11.20 -12.30
CA MET A 1 26.88 12.11 -11.41
C MET A 1 27.19 11.74 -9.97
N SER A 2 27.41 12.72 -9.08
CA SER A 2 27.72 12.44 -7.66
C SER A 2 26.51 11.81 -6.97
N ASN A 3 26.75 10.79 -6.13
CA ASN A 3 25.73 10.07 -5.35
C ASN A 3 24.87 11.05 -4.50
N ARG A 4 25.44 12.19 -4.08
CA ARG A 4 24.74 13.26 -3.36
C ARG A 4 23.76 14.05 -4.24
N GLN A 5 24.11 14.30 -5.51
CA GLN A 5 23.24 15.00 -6.46
C GLN A 5 22.05 14.11 -6.86
N GLN A 6 22.29 12.81 -7.06
CA GLN A 6 21.23 11.82 -7.32
C GLN A 6 20.26 11.73 -6.14
N ARG A 7 20.76 11.66 -4.90
CA ARG A 7 19.92 11.65 -3.69
C ARG A 7 19.08 12.92 -3.55
N ARG A 8 19.66 14.11 -3.78
CA ARG A 8 18.90 15.38 -3.73
C ARG A 8 17.83 15.46 -4.82
N ALA A 9 18.13 15.00 -6.03
CA ALA A 9 17.18 14.96 -7.13
C ALA A 9 16.00 14.00 -6.85
N SER A 10 16.29 12.81 -6.29
CA SER A 10 15.27 11.85 -5.86
C SER A 10 14.35 12.45 -4.80
N LEU A 11 14.89 13.06 -3.74
CA LEU A 11 14.08 13.71 -2.70
C LEU A 11 13.23 14.88 -3.23
N ALA A 12 13.76 15.69 -4.15
CA ALA A 12 13.02 16.81 -4.75
C ALA A 12 11.90 16.32 -5.69
N PHE A 13 12.11 15.18 -6.36
CA PHE A 13 11.10 14.53 -7.18
C PHE A 13 9.97 13.96 -6.32
N GLU A 14 10.30 13.23 -5.24
CA GLU A 14 9.30 12.71 -4.32
C GLU A 14 8.47 13.81 -3.65
N ARG A 15 9.11 14.91 -3.22
CA ARG A 15 8.38 16.08 -2.66
C ARG A 15 7.40 16.71 -3.64
N ARG A 16 7.65 16.64 -4.95
CA ARG A 16 6.68 17.09 -5.97
C ARG A 16 5.56 16.06 -6.12
N GLY A 17 5.89 14.76 -6.15
CA GLY A 17 4.91 13.70 -6.22
C GLY A 17 3.91 13.71 -5.06
N LEU A 18 4.34 14.05 -3.84
CA LEU A 18 3.45 14.22 -2.67
C LEU A 18 2.37 15.30 -2.84
N LYS A 19 2.46 16.14 -3.88
CA LYS A 19 1.41 17.10 -4.25
C LYS A 19 0.32 16.50 -5.15
N GLY A 20 0.40 15.20 -5.47
CA GLY A 20 -0.63 14.44 -6.20
C GLY A 20 -0.24 14.02 -7.62
N ASP A 21 0.91 14.45 -8.13
CA ASP A 21 1.40 14.07 -9.46
C ASP A 21 2.30 12.82 -9.39
N TRP A 22 1.65 11.65 -9.36
CA TRP A 22 2.36 10.37 -9.27
C TRP A 22 2.62 9.72 -10.63
N GLY A 23 2.09 10.28 -11.71
CA GLY A 23 2.01 9.59 -13.00
C GLY A 23 1.05 8.40 -12.99
N LEU A 24 1.10 7.62 -14.07
CA LEU A 24 0.24 6.44 -14.26
C LEU A 24 0.80 5.22 -13.55
N TRP A 25 -0.10 4.31 -13.17
CA TRP A 25 0.28 2.99 -12.67
C TRP A 25 0.90 2.14 -13.78
N ARG A 26 2.03 1.53 -13.47
CA ARG A 26 2.57 0.37 -14.17
C ARG A 26 2.18 -0.86 -13.38
N ILE A 27 1.45 -1.76 -14.02
CA ILE A 27 0.94 -2.99 -13.40
C ILE A 27 1.84 -4.16 -13.80
N THR A 28 2.16 -5.02 -12.84
CA THR A 28 2.88 -6.26 -13.06
C THR A 28 2.13 -7.37 -12.36
N ASP A 29 1.58 -8.31 -13.13
CA ASP A 29 0.97 -9.51 -12.58
C ASP A 29 2.03 -10.53 -12.17
N LEU A 30 1.83 -11.15 -11.03
CA LEU A 30 2.76 -12.06 -10.37
C LEU A 30 2.03 -13.35 -9.97
N PRO A 31 1.55 -14.16 -10.92
CA PRO A 31 0.72 -15.33 -10.63
C PRO A 31 1.41 -16.31 -9.66
N ASP A 32 2.73 -16.47 -9.80
CA ASP A 32 3.55 -17.36 -8.98
C ASP A 32 4.22 -16.65 -7.79
N GLY A 33 3.91 -15.37 -7.57
CA GLY A 33 4.59 -14.55 -6.58
C GLY A 33 5.76 -13.75 -7.13
N ILE A 34 6.45 -13.05 -6.22
CA ILE A 34 7.69 -12.33 -6.56
C ILE A 34 8.78 -13.36 -6.93
N PRO A 35 9.45 -13.22 -8.10
CA PRO A 35 10.50 -14.15 -8.54
C PRO A 35 11.61 -14.31 -7.50
N GLY A 36 12.00 -15.57 -7.23
CA GLY A 36 13.00 -15.89 -6.20
C GLY A 36 12.51 -15.70 -4.76
N GLY A 37 11.27 -15.26 -4.56
CA GLY A 37 10.66 -15.08 -3.25
C GLY A 37 10.20 -16.39 -2.61
N ASN A 38 10.18 -16.37 -1.28
CA ASN A 38 9.62 -17.41 -0.42
C ASN A 38 8.55 -16.79 0.52
N GLY A 39 7.77 -17.63 1.21
CA GLY A 39 6.80 -17.19 2.20
C GLY A 39 5.84 -16.09 1.69
N TRP A 40 5.82 -14.95 2.39
CA TRP A 40 4.99 -13.79 2.07
C TRP A 40 5.15 -13.31 0.61
N CYS A 41 6.36 -13.31 0.08
CA CYS A 41 6.64 -12.89 -1.29
C CYS A 41 5.96 -13.78 -2.36
N ARG A 42 5.71 -15.07 -2.07
CA ARG A 42 4.96 -15.97 -2.98
C ARG A 42 3.46 -15.69 -3.03
N GLN A 43 2.95 -15.03 -2.00
CA GLN A 43 1.53 -14.73 -1.85
C GLN A 43 1.14 -13.43 -2.56
N VAL A 44 2.11 -12.54 -2.84
CA VAL A 44 1.89 -11.32 -3.62
C VAL A 44 1.50 -11.70 -5.05
N LYS A 45 0.33 -11.28 -5.53
CA LYS A 45 -0.17 -11.64 -6.88
C LYS A 45 -0.10 -10.53 -7.89
N ARG A 46 0.14 -9.30 -7.45
CA ARG A 46 0.31 -8.14 -8.32
C ARG A 46 1.19 -7.10 -7.66
N ALA A 47 1.98 -6.40 -8.47
CA ALA A 47 2.65 -5.17 -8.08
C ALA A 47 2.14 -4.02 -8.94
N GLN A 48 1.91 -2.86 -8.32
CA GLN A 48 1.63 -1.62 -9.03
C GLN A 48 2.67 -0.58 -8.64
N ALA A 49 3.28 0.06 -9.63
CA ALA A 49 4.31 1.06 -9.42
C ALA A 49 4.06 2.29 -10.26
N ASN A 50 4.15 3.47 -9.68
CA ASN A 50 4.12 4.74 -10.41
C ASN A 50 5.45 5.48 -10.21
N ASN A 51 5.47 6.80 -10.30
CA ASN A 51 6.70 7.58 -10.11
C ASN A 51 7.11 7.72 -8.64
N LEU A 52 6.21 7.48 -7.69
CA LEU A 52 6.43 7.68 -6.26
C LEU A 52 6.25 6.41 -5.43
N TYR A 53 5.19 5.65 -5.71
CA TYR A 53 4.76 4.51 -4.93
C TYR A 53 5.02 3.19 -5.65
N VAL A 54 5.41 2.19 -4.87
CA VAL A 54 5.31 0.78 -5.21
C VAL A 54 4.36 0.13 -4.21
N VAL A 55 3.34 -0.56 -4.73
CA VAL A 55 2.33 -1.26 -3.96
C VAL A 55 2.38 -2.73 -4.32
N LEU A 56 2.69 -3.58 -3.35
CA LEU A 56 2.58 -5.02 -3.47
C LEU A 56 1.19 -5.45 -2.99
N ILE A 57 0.48 -6.16 -3.85
CA ILE A 57 -0.91 -6.56 -3.64
C ILE A 57 -0.93 -8.07 -3.38
N ARG A 58 -1.35 -8.42 -2.16
CA ARG A 58 -1.50 -9.80 -1.71
C ARG A 58 -2.97 -10.05 -1.39
N PRO A 59 -3.72 -10.75 -2.25
CA PRO A 59 -5.06 -11.19 -1.92
C PRO A 59 -5.01 -12.27 -0.83
N PHE A 60 -6.03 -12.28 0.01
CA PHE A 60 -6.28 -13.23 1.07
C PHE A 60 -7.77 -13.56 1.08
N VAL A 61 -8.13 -14.71 1.63
CA VAL A 61 -9.53 -15.12 1.78
C VAL A 61 -9.79 -15.32 3.26
N ASP A 62 -10.79 -14.63 3.80
CA ASP A 62 -11.17 -14.78 5.21
C ASP A 62 -11.86 -16.13 5.49
N GLU A 63 -12.17 -16.38 6.76
CA GLU A 63 -12.82 -17.63 7.19
C GLU A 63 -14.19 -17.88 6.53
N GLN A 64 -14.82 -16.82 6.02
CA GLN A 64 -16.13 -16.88 5.36
C GLN A 64 -16.02 -17.00 3.84
N GLY A 65 -14.79 -17.04 3.30
CA GLY A 65 -14.57 -17.12 1.86
C GLY A 65 -14.56 -15.75 1.16
N ASN A 66 -14.62 -14.64 1.89
CA ASN A 66 -14.61 -13.31 1.29
C ASN A 66 -13.18 -12.84 1.03
N GLU A 67 -13.02 -12.05 -0.04
CA GLU A 67 -11.72 -11.48 -0.40
C GLU A 67 -11.33 -10.34 0.55
N VAL A 68 -10.10 -10.42 1.04
CA VAL A 68 -9.42 -9.39 1.81
C VAL A 68 -8.13 -9.06 1.07
N ILE A 69 -7.82 -7.78 0.90
CA ILE A 69 -6.63 -7.36 0.13
C ILE A 69 -5.60 -6.73 1.06
N HIS A 70 -4.41 -7.30 1.10
CA HIS A 70 -3.26 -6.69 1.75
C HIS A 70 -2.45 -5.86 0.74
N LEU A 71 -2.30 -4.58 1.03
CA LEU A 71 -1.48 -3.62 0.30
C LEU A 71 -0.24 -3.30 1.14
N ALA A 72 0.95 -3.67 0.65
CA ALA A 72 2.21 -3.22 1.22
C ALA A 72 2.78 -2.09 0.37
N ILE A 73 2.79 -0.88 0.93
CA ILE A 73 3.09 0.37 0.22
C ILE A 73 4.47 0.83 0.62
N ARG A 74 5.31 1.19 -0.36
CA ARG A 74 6.59 1.85 -0.10
C ARG A 74 6.89 2.95 -1.10
N THR A 75 7.79 3.84 -0.73
CA THR A 75 8.44 4.81 -1.62
C THR A 75 9.91 4.40 -1.84
N ALA A 76 10.59 5.08 -2.76
CA ALA A 76 12.01 4.82 -3.02
C ALA A 76 12.89 5.28 -1.84
N SER A 77 12.51 6.36 -1.14
CA SER A 77 13.23 6.90 0.01
C SER A 77 12.70 6.48 1.39
N ASN A 78 11.73 5.56 1.43
CA ASN A 78 11.04 5.13 2.67
C ASN A 78 10.29 6.26 3.39
N LEU A 79 9.94 7.32 2.66
CA LEU A 79 9.03 8.35 3.13
C LEU A 79 7.64 7.77 3.42
N GLU A 80 7.08 8.16 4.55
CA GLU A 80 5.69 7.92 4.92
C GLU A 80 4.71 8.56 3.92
N PRO A 81 3.84 7.76 3.26
CA PRO A 81 2.78 8.28 2.41
C PRO A 81 1.79 9.09 3.25
N PRO A 82 1.42 10.33 2.85
CA PRO A 82 0.40 11.09 3.57
C PRO A 82 -0.96 10.39 3.44
N TRP A 83 -1.83 10.61 4.42
CA TRP A 83 -3.16 9.96 4.48
C TRP A 83 -3.97 10.07 3.18
N ARG A 84 -3.97 11.24 2.53
CA ARG A 84 -4.67 11.45 1.25
C ARG A 84 -4.16 10.50 0.15
N ASP A 85 -2.86 10.24 0.13
CA ASP A 85 -2.23 9.41 -0.88
C ASP A 85 -2.59 7.94 -0.61
N MET A 86 -2.54 7.51 0.66
CA MET A 86 -3.01 6.19 1.08
C MET A 86 -4.50 5.97 0.72
N GLN A 87 -5.36 6.96 0.96
CA GLN A 87 -6.78 6.91 0.60
C GLN A 87 -6.97 6.76 -0.92
N ARG A 88 -6.24 7.55 -1.72
CA ARG A 88 -6.34 7.49 -3.18
C ARG A 88 -5.74 6.19 -3.74
N ILE A 89 -4.63 5.67 -3.20
CA ILE A 89 -4.09 4.36 -3.55
C ILE A 89 -5.15 3.26 -3.33
N LYS A 90 -5.78 3.24 -2.15
CA LYS A 90 -6.87 2.29 -1.85
C LYS A 90 -8.03 2.45 -2.85
N ASN A 91 -8.46 3.69 -3.11
CA ASN A 91 -9.57 3.95 -4.05
C ASN A 91 -9.26 3.45 -5.46
N GLU A 92 -8.06 3.74 -5.98
CA GLU A 92 -7.67 3.37 -7.35
C GLU A 92 -7.47 1.85 -7.51
N ILE A 93 -7.03 1.15 -6.46
CA ILE A 93 -6.76 -0.31 -6.52
C ILE A 93 -7.99 -1.15 -6.12
N CYS A 94 -8.73 -0.73 -5.11
CA CYS A 94 -9.78 -1.53 -4.45
C CYS A 94 -11.17 -0.85 -4.50
N GLY A 95 -11.32 0.26 -5.21
CA GLY A 95 -12.58 1.00 -5.33
C GLY A 95 -12.82 1.98 -4.18
N GLU A 96 -13.62 3.00 -4.43
CA GLU A 96 -13.87 4.11 -3.49
C GLU A 96 -14.61 3.68 -2.23
N GLU A 97 -15.54 2.74 -2.36
CA GLU A 97 -16.41 2.26 -1.27
C GLU A 97 -15.74 1.27 -0.31
N SER A 98 -14.53 0.78 -0.64
CA SER A 98 -13.83 -0.18 0.21
C SER A 98 -13.37 0.45 1.52
N THR A 99 -13.48 -0.31 2.62
CA THR A 99 -12.98 0.08 3.94
C THR A 99 -11.61 -0.55 4.16
N ALA A 100 -10.65 0.21 4.66
CA ALA A 100 -9.31 -0.27 4.92
C ALA A 100 -8.76 0.21 6.25
N VAL A 101 -7.85 -0.57 6.84
CA VAL A 101 -7.14 -0.24 8.08
C VAL A 101 -5.64 -0.36 7.88
N GLN A 102 -4.90 0.59 8.45
CA GLN A 102 -3.46 0.42 8.62
C GLN A 102 -3.22 -0.35 9.92
N VAL A 103 -2.45 -1.43 9.85
CA VAL A 103 -2.27 -2.33 11.01
C VAL A 103 -1.00 -1.96 11.77
N MET A 104 -1.15 -1.74 13.06
CA MET A 104 -0.06 -1.71 14.04
C MET A 104 -0.06 -3.06 14.77
N PRO A 105 0.78 -4.02 14.39
CA PRO A 105 0.69 -5.39 14.89
C PRO A 105 1.15 -5.49 16.36
N PRO A 106 0.75 -6.55 17.08
CA PRO A 106 1.39 -6.93 18.34
C PRO A 106 2.91 -7.06 18.17
N ALA A 107 3.68 -6.78 19.23
CA ALA A 107 5.15 -6.81 19.15
C ALA A 107 5.73 -8.16 18.69
N ALA A 108 5.04 -9.27 18.98
CA ALA A 108 5.44 -10.61 18.55
C ALA A 108 5.23 -10.86 17.04
N GLU A 109 4.41 -10.04 16.38
CA GLU A 109 4.09 -10.12 14.95
C GLU A 109 4.80 -9.02 14.15
N LEU A 110 5.64 -8.21 14.81
CA LEU A 110 6.40 -7.16 14.16
C LEU A 110 7.45 -7.77 13.23
N VAL A 111 7.35 -7.44 11.94
CA VAL A 111 8.34 -7.79 10.93
C VAL A 111 9.05 -6.51 10.49
N ASP A 112 10.26 -6.30 11.01
CA ASP A 112 11.08 -5.10 10.73
C ASP A 112 12.19 -5.41 9.71
N GLU A 113 11.81 -6.02 8.59
CA GLU A 113 12.75 -6.42 7.53
C GLU A 113 12.70 -5.50 6.31
N ALA A 114 11.67 -4.66 6.21
CA ALA A 114 11.51 -3.68 5.14
C ALA A 114 10.61 -2.51 5.59
N ASP A 115 11.03 -1.29 5.28
CA ASP A 115 10.24 -0.08 5.47
C ASP A 115 9.03 -0.07 4.52
N MET A 116 7.93 -0.69 4.96
CA MET A 116 6.66 -0.74 4.23
C MET A 116 5.50 -0.34 5.15
N TYR A 117 4.48 0.26 4.54
CA TYR A 117 3.24 0.61 5.20
C TYR A 117 2.19 -0.42 4.82
N HIS A 118 1.65 -1.10 5.83
CA HIS A 118 0.74 -2.23 5.67
C HIS A 118 -0.71 -1.79 5.83
N MET A 119 -1.47 -1.86 4.75
CA MET A 119 -2.90 -1.59 4.72
C MET A 119 -3.67 -2.85 4.36
N TRP A 120 -4.72 -3.13 5.13
CA TRP A 120 -5.65 -4.22 4.87
C TRP A 120 -6.99 -3.66 4.45
N VAL A 121 -7.42 -4.00 3.25
CA VAL A 121 -8.75 -3.70 2.71
C VAL A 121 -9.66 -4.85 3.10
N LEU A 122 -10.69 -4.53 3.87
CA LEU A 122 -11.57 -5.48 4.53
C LEU A 122 -12.66 -5.97 3.57
N SER A 123 -13.12 -7.21 3.79
CA SER A 123 -14.24 -7.81 3.08
C SER A 123 -15.58 -7.14 3.41
N ASP A 124 -15.70 -6.55 4.61
CA ASP A 124 -16.92 -5.89 5.08
C ASP A 124 -16.61 -4.53 5.75
N ARG A 125 -17.65 -3.73 5.96
CA ARG A 125 -17.57 -2.43 6.63
C ARG A 125 -17.32 -2.61 8.13
N LEU A 126 -16.53 -1.70 8.68
CA LEU A 126 -16.37 -1.62 10.13
C LEU A 126 -17.69 -1.20 10.82
N PRO A 127 -17.95 -1.68 12.04
CA PRO A 127 -19.14 -1.27 12.80
C PRO A 127 -19.10 0.21 13.23
N PHE A 128 -17.96 0.86 13.07
CA PHE A 128 -17.72 2.28 13.34
C PHE A 128 -17.23 3.02 12.08
N THR A 129 -17.35 4.34 12.07
CA THR A 129 -16.92 5.20 10.96
C THR A 129 -16.36 6.51 11.48
N LEU A 130 -15.53 7.18 10.68
CA LEU A 130 -15.02 8.53 10.96
C LEU A 130 -16.09 9.61 10.78
N ALA A 131 -17.13 9.34 9.99
CA ALA A 131 -18.22 10.28 9.79
C ALA A 131 -19.06 10.39 11.06
N TYR A 132 -19.34 11.61 11.52
CA TYR A 132 -20.25 11.83 12.63
C TYR A 132 -21.65 11.36 12.23
N ARG A 133 -22.12 10.25 12.81
CA ARG A 133 -23.52 9.84 12.72
C ARG A 133 -24.31 10.66 13.73
N ARG A 134 -25.09 11.65 13.28
CA ARG A 134 -26.16 12.19 14.13
C ARG A 134 -27.15 11.05 14.37
N ALA A 135 -27.41 10.72 15.62
CA ALA A 135 -28.56 9.89 15.96
C ALA A 135 -29.81 10.54 15.33
N ALA A 136 -30.58 9.75 14.58
CA ALA A 136 -31.89 10.16 14.06
C ALA A 136 -32.89 10.28 15.22
#